data_AF-A0A1T5K859-F1
#
_entry.id   AF-A0A1T5K859-F1
#
_cell.length_a   1.000
_cell.length_b   1.000
_cell.length_c   1.000
_cell.angle_alpha   90.00
_cell.angle_beta   90.00
_cell.angle_gamma   90.00
#
_symmetry.space_group_name_H-M   'P 1'
#
loop_
_entity.id
_entity.type
_entity.pdbx_description
1 polymer ?
#
loop_
_entity_poly.entity_id
_entity_poly.type
_entity_poly.pdbx_seq_one_letter_code
_entity_poly.pdbx_strand_id
1 'polypeptide(L)'
;MRDGDIDYSRYTRQELEEALAGINKQEFPGNYARLQAAWEKQAGDAGALEAAQAEPMADVGQELPPPPRRTHDAQGRYIPNEVPWQVRLRNVASAVGLLAYGIYGLHSNQLYVGFKHGHGIHLRDAPAMGMFVAFVCGCLILILSVIDHHDRRDNEYVYRLLQRVLLWIGGFFALSSLLIGVLQGA
;
A
#
# COMPACT_ATOMS: atom_id res chain seq x y z
N MET A 1 30.78 13.33 31.34
CA MET A 1 29.89 14.32 30.71
C MET A 1 29.06 14.95 31.81
N ARG A 2 28.87 16.27 31.83
CA ARG A 2 27.97 16.89 32.81
C ARG A 2 26.55 16.91 32.25
N ASP A 3 25.60 16.83 33.15
CA ASP A 3 24.19 16.94 32.81
C ASP A 3 23.92 18.33 32.21
N GLY A 4 23.29 18.36 31.03
CA GLY A 4 22.97 19.58 30.29
C GLY A 4 24.02 20.03 29.26
N ASP A 5 25.20 19.42 29.15
CA ASP A 5 26.27 19.93 28.26
C ASP A 5 26.11 19.55 26.78
N ILE A 6 25.19 18.64 26.44
CA ILE A 6 25.10 18.08 25.08
C ILE A 6 24.15 18.92 24.21
N ASP A 7 24.63 19.32 23.04
CA ASP A 7 23.84 20.02 22.02
C ASP A 7 23.21 19.01 21.04
N TYR A 8 21.93 18.73 21.25
CA TYR A 8 21.14 17.81 20.44
C TYR A 8 20.58 18.42 19.16
N SER A 9 20.83 19.71 18.88
CA SER A 9 20.32 20.37 17.68
C SER A 9 20.91 19.82 16.37
N ARG A 10 22.07 19.16 16.47
CA ARG A 10 22.81 18.59 15.33
C ARG A 10 22.49 17.12 15.07
N TYR A 11 21.72 16.49 15.95
CA TYR A 11 21.44 15.06 15.88
C TYR A 11 20.32 14.82 14.86
N THR A 12 20.48 13.74 14.09
CA THR A 12 19.43 13.25 13.20
C THR A 12 18.32 12.59 14.02
N ARG A 13 17.13 12.43 13.41
CA ARG A 13 15.97 11.84 14.10
C ARG A 13 16.25 10.45 14.67
N GLN A 14 16.99 9.62 13.93
CA GLN A 14 17.37 8.28 14.39
C GLN A 14 18.30 8.32 15.60
N GLU A 15 19.28 9.22 15.59
CA GLU A 15 20.21 9.41 16.71
C GLU A 15 19.51 9.97 17.96
N LEU A 16 18.51 10.84 17.79
CA LEU A 16 17.68 11.33 18.90
C LEU A 16 16.83 10.23 19.53
N GLU A 17 16.25 9.34 18.70
CA GLU A 17 15.45 8.20 19.16
C GLU A 17 16.31 7.17 19.91
N GLU A 18 17.49 6.85 19.38
CA GLU A 18 18.46 5.97 20.04
C GLU A 18 18.94 6.54 21.38
N ALA A 19 19.25 7.85 21.41
CA ALA A 19 19.64 8.54 22.64
C ALA A 19 18.49 8.56 23.66
N LEU A 20 17.23 8.75 23.23
CA LEU A 20 16.07 8.73 24.13
C LEU A 20 15.81 7.35 24.73
N ALA A 21 16.08 6.29 23.96
CA ALA A 21 15.96 4.91 24.41
C ALA A 21 17.05 4.51 25.42
N GLY A 22 18.26 5.03 25.26
CA GLY A 22 19.41 4.66 26.08
C GLY A 22 19.69 5.55 27.31
N ILE A 23 19.12 6.74 27.39
CA ILE A 23 19.47 7.71 28.44
C ILE A 23 18.86 7.36 29.81
N ASN A 24 19.71 7.32 30.84
CA ASN A 24 19.26 7.16 32.21
C ASN A 24 18.68 8.47 32.77
N LYS A 25 17.35 8.55 32.82
CA LYS A 25 16.58 9.73 33.22
C LYS A 25 16.84 10.18 34.66
N GLN A 26 17.26 9.26 35.53
CA GLN A 26 17.53 9.57 36.95
C GLN A 26 18.92 10.19 37.14
N GLU A 27 19.85 9.87 36.24
CA GLU A 27 21.25 10.30 36.32
C GLU A 27 21.50 11.60 35.53
N PHE A 28 20.77 11.83 34.44
CA PHE A 28 20.94 12.98 33.56
C PHE A 28 19.61 13.67 33.18
N PRO A 29 18.90 14.28 34.15
CA PRO A 29 17.60 14.90 33.91
C PRO A 29 17.64 16.11 32.97
N GLY A 30 18.70 16.92 32.99
CA GLY A 30 18.88 18.09 32.15
C GLY A 30 19.13 17.74 30.68
N ASN A 31 19.95 16.73 30.42
CA ASN A 31 20.18 16.20 29.07
C ASN A 31 18.92 15.57 28.51
N TYR A 32 18.15 14.83 29.32
CA TYR A 32 16.87 14.26 28.90
C TYR A 32 15.88 15.33 28.45
N ALA A 33 15.73 16.41 29.22
CA ALA A 33 14.83 17.52 28.87
C ALA A 33 15.24 18.21 27.55
N ARG A 34 16.55 18.41 27.34
CA ARG A 34 17.07 19.00 26.10
C ARG A 34 16.89 18.09 24.88
N LEU A 35 17.10 16.80 25.06
CA LEU A 35 16.93 15.79 24.03
C LEU A 35 15.45 15.70 23.59
N GLN A 36 14.53 15.71 24.55
CA GLN A 36 13.09 15.71 24.28
C GLN A 36 12.67 16.98 23.53
N ALA A 37 13.14 18.16 23.95
CA ALA A 37 12.84 19.42 23.28
C ALA A 37 13.36 19.45 21.82
N ALA A 38 14.54 18.86 21.56
CA ALA A 38 15.09 18.75 20.21
C ALA A 38 14.25 17.81 19.31
N TRP A 39 13.77 16.69 19.87
CA TRP A 39 12.91 15.74 19.17
C TRP A 39 11.53 16.35 18.83
N GLU A 40 10.90 17.04 19.78
CA GLU A 40 9.62 17.74 19.57
C GLU A 40 9.73 18.83 18.50
N LYS A 41 10.85 19.57 18.49
CA LYS A 41 11.12 20.59 17.47
C LYS A 41 11.21 19.99 16.06
N GLN A 42 11.93 18.88 15.89
CA GLN A 42 12.02 18.19 14.59
C GLN A 42 10.68 17.58 14.16
N ALA A 43 9.85 17.09 15.10
CA ALA A 43 8.51 16.61 14.80
C ALA A 43 7.58 17.75 14.35
N GLY A 44 7.67 18.91 14.99
CA GLY A 44 6.95 20.12 14.61
C GLY A 44 7.37 20.66 13.26
N ASP A 45 8.68 20.72 12.97
CA ASP A 45 9.21 21.18 11.69
C ASP A 45 8.83 20.23 10.54
N ALA A 46 8.81 18.91 10.78
CA ALA A 46 8.32 17.92 9.82
C ALA A 46 6.82 18.09 9.52
N GLY A 47 5.99 18.30 10.56
CA GLY A 47 4.56 18.57 10.38
C GLY A 47 4.28 19.91 9.71
N ALA A 48 5.10 20.93 9.96
CA ALA A 48 5.02 22.23 9.31
C ALA A 48 5.46 22.19 7.83
N LEU A 49 6.46 21.37 7.49
CA LEU A 49 6.86 21.11 6.09
C LEU A 49 5.79 20.29 5.35
N GLU A 50 5.16 19.32 6.01
CA GLU A 50 4.05 18.53 5.47
C GLU A 50 2.79 19.40 5.27
N ALA A 51 2.54 20.38 6.14
CA ALA A 51 1.47 21.37 6.01
C ALA A 51 1.78 22.48 4.99
N ALA A 52 3.04 22.88 4.83
CA ALA A 52 3.45 23.89 3.85
C ALA A 52 3.53 23.34 2.41
N GLN A 53 3.68 22.02 2.25
CA GLN A 53 3.57 21.33 0.96
C GLN A 53 2.12 21.06 0.54
N ALA A 54 1.14 21.38 1.39
CA ALA A 54 -0.28 21.34 1.04
C ALA A 54 -0.72 22.67 0.41
N GLU A 55 -0.49 22.83 -0.89
CA GLU A 55 -1.21 23.86 -1.66
C GLU A 55 -2.71 23.52 -1.76
N PRO A 56 -3.61 24.53 -1.86
CA PRO A 56 -5.04 24.31 -1.96
C PRO A 56 -5.39 23.81 -3.36
N MET A 57 -5.31 22.49 -3.58
CA MET A 57 -5.72 21.88 -4.84
C MET A 57 -7.24 21.90 -4.99
N ALA A 58 -7.68 22.63 -6.00
CA ALA A 58 -9.03 22.61 -6.52
C ALA A 58 -9.47 21.19 -6.90
N ASP A 59 -10.74 20.93 -6.62
CA ASP A 59 -11.59 19.84 -7.09
C ASP A 59 -11.15 19.23 -8.45
N VAL A 60 -10.80 17.94 -8.42
CA VAL A 60 -11.05 16.87 -9.42
C VAL A 60 -9.94 15.80 -9.31
N GLY A 61 -10.30 14.59 -8.84
CA GLY A 61 -9.50 13.38 -9.09
C GLY A 61 -8.90 12.68 -7.87
N GLN A 62 -9.77 12.04 -7.07
CA GLN A 62 -9.50 10.81 -6.30
C GLN A 62 -8.04 10.58 -5.84
N GLU A 63 -7.63 11.27 -4.79
CA GLU A 63 -6.45 10.90 -3.99
C GLU A 63 -6.57 9.43 -3.57
N LEU A 64 -5.60 8.61 -3.96
CA LEU A 64 -5.42 7.31 -3.32
C LEU A 64 -5.21 7.57 -1.83
N PRO A 65 -5.99 6.94 -0.94
CA PRO A 65 -5.89 7.20 0.48
C PRO A 65 -4.44 6.97 0.93
N PRO A 66 -3.91 7.78 1.87
CA PRO A 66 -2.58 7.56 2.44
C PRO A 66 -2.49 6.09 2.88
N PRO A 67 -1.32 5.44 2.74
CA PRO A 67 -1.17 4.05 3.13
C PRO A 67 -1.66 3.92 4.59
N PRO A 68 -2.57 2.97 4.92
CA PRO A 68 -3.19 2.94 6.24
C PRO A 68 -2.10 2.83 7.30
N ARG A 69 -1.83 3.91 8.03
CA ARG A 69 -1.03 3.85 9.25
C ARG A 69 -1.91 3.10 10.25
N ARG A 70 -1.31 2.20 11.06
CA ARG A 70 -2.04 1.53 12.15
C ARG A 70 -2.81 2.60 12.92
N THR A 71 -4.13 2.60 12.80
CA THR A 71 -4.95 3.61 13.44
C THR A 71 -5.18 3.15 14.87
N HIS A 72 -4.60 3.88 15.81
CA HIS A 72 -4.87 3.69 17.23
C HIS A 72 -5.81 4.80 17.71
N ASP A 73 -6.74 4.48 18.60
CA ASP A 73 -7.53 5.50 19.29
C ASP A 73 -6.65 6.34 20.23
N ALA A 74 -7.23 7.39 20.83
CA ALA A 74 -6.52 8.24 21.79
C ALA A 74 -6.00 7.48 23.03
N GLN A 75 -6.45 6.23 23.22
CA GLN A 75 -6.07 5.33 24.29
C GLN A 75 -5.09 4.23 23.83
N GLY A 76 -4.62 4.26 22.58
CA GLY A 76 -3.67 3.30 22.01
C GLY A 76 -4.28 1.99 21.51
N ARG A 77 -5.61 1.82 21.52
CA ARG A 77 -6.29 0.61 21.04
C ARG A 77 -6.40 0.64 19.52
N TYR A 78 -6.15 -0.51 18.90
CA TYR A 78 -6.23 -0.69 17.45
C TYR A 78 -7.66 -0.50 16.93
N ILE A 79 -7.80 0.30 15.87
CA ILE A 79 -9.04 0.56 15.15
C ILE A 79 -9.01 -0.26 13.85
N PRO A 80 -9.92 -1.25 13.69
CA PRO A 80 -9.98 -2.06 12.48
C PRO A 80 -10.29 -1.24 11.23
N ASN A 81 -9.76 -1.68 10.09
CA ASN A 81 -10.02 -1.08 8.80
C ASN A 81 -11.51 -1.21 8.38
N GLU A 82 -12.17 -0.08 8.14
CA GLU A 82 -13.55 -0.05 7.67
C GLU A 82 -13.62 0.25 6.17
N VAL A 83 -13.81 -0.80 5.36
CA VAL A 83 -14.03 -0.66 3.91
C VAL A 83 -15.51 -0.38 3.66
N PRO A 84 -15.93 0.65 2.91
CA PRO A 84 -17.34 0.88 2.61
C PRO A 84 -18.01 -0.30 1.90
N TRP A 85 -19.28 -0.58 2.22
CA TRP A 85 -20.00 -1.74 1.66
C TRP A 85 -20.05 -1.74 0.13
N GLN A 86 -20.14 -0.55 -0.50
CA GLN A 86 -20.16 -0.37 -1.95
C GLN A 86 -18.85 -0.85 -2.60
N VAL A 87 -17.72 -0.57 -1.96
CA VAL A 87 -16.39 -1.00 -2.42
C VAL A 87 -16.28 -2.52 -2.34
N ARG A 88 -16.79 -3.14 -1.27
CA ARG A 88 -16.79 -4.60 -1.13
C ARG A 88 -17.63 -5.26 -2.20
N LEU A 89 -18.84 -4.76 -2.43
CA LEU A 89 -19.73 -5.30 -3.46
C LEU A 89 -19.10 -5.17 -4.84
N ARG A 90 -18.52 -4.02 -5.17
CA ARG A 90 -17.79 -3.81 -6.43
C ARG A 90 -16.61 -4.78 -6.54
N ASN A 91 -15.83 -4.98 -5.49
CA ASN A 91 -14.67 -5.87 -5.52
C ASN A 91 -15.09 -7.32 -5.75
N VAL A 92 -16.15 -7.79 -5.08
CA VAL A 92 -16.70 -9.13 -5.31
C VAL A 92 -17.26 -9.26 -6.72
N ALA A 93 -18.05 -8.28 -7.19
CA ALA A 93 -18.61 -8.30 -8.54
C ALA A 93 -17.51 -8.29 -9.62
N SER A 94 -16.48 -7.46 -9.45
CA SER A 94 -15.32 -7.42 -10.34
C SER A 94 -14.54 -8.72 -10.32
N ALA A 95 -14.34 -9.36 -9.16
CA ALA A 95 -13.67 -10.64 -9.07
C ALA A 95 -14.45 -11.74 -9.81
N VAL A 96 -15.77 -11.81 -9.60
CA VAL A 96 -16.64 -12.77 -10.31
C VAL A 96 -16.62 -12.51 -11.82
N GLY A 97 -16.76 -11.25 -12.24
CA GLY A 97 -16.74 -10.88 -13.65
C GLY A 97 -15.41 -11.19 -14.33
N LEU A 98 -14.28 -10.89 -13.67
CA LEU A 98 -12.94 -11.15 -14.19
C LEU A 98 -12.67 -12.66 -14.30
N LEU A 99 -13.09 -13.44 -13.29
CA LEU A 99 -12.96 -14.89 -13.30
C LEU A 99 -13.81 -15.51 -14.41
N ALA A 100 -15.08 -15.11 -14.53
CA ALA A 100 -15.98 -15.59 -15.58
C ALA A 100 -15.44 -15.24 -16.98
N TYR A 101 -14.93 -14.02 -17.17
CA TYR A 101 -14.31 -13.59 -18.42
C TYR A 101 -13.05 -14.41 -18.75
N GLY A 102 -12.19 -14.64 -17.76
CA GLY A 102 -10.99 -15.46 -17.92
C GLY A 102 -11.31 -16.91 -18.29
N ILE A 103 -12.28 -17.52 -17.61
CA ILE A 103 -12.74 -18.89 -17.91
C ILE A 103 -13.33 -18.95 -19.32
N TYR A 104 -14.18 -17.99 -19.69
CA TYR A 104 -14.78 -17.91 -21.02
C TYR A 104 -13.74 -17.77 -22.14
N GLY A 105 -12.72 -16.92 -21.92
CA GLY A 105 -11.63 -16.72 -22.88
C GLY A 105 -10.73 -17.94 -23.03
N LEU A 106 -10.51 -18.69 -21.94
CA LEU A 106 -9.79 -19.97 -21.98
C LEU A 106 -10.62 -21.04 -22.71
N HIS A 107 -11.93 -21.11 -22.46
CA HIS A 107 -12.81 -22.04 -23.18
C HIS A 107 -12.87 -21.76 -24.68
N SER A 108 -12.84 -20.48 -25.07
CA SER A 108 -12.85 -20.05 -26.47
C SER A 108 -11.46 -20.09 -27.14
N ASN A 109 -10.40 -20.44 -26.38
CA ASN A 109 -8.98 -20.33 -26.78
C ASN A 109 -8.58 -18.96 -27.38
N GLN A 110 -9.37 -17.93 -27.08
CA GLN A 110 -9.18 -16.57 -27.56
C GLN A 110 -9.55 -15.62 -26.43
N LEU A 111 -8.54 -15.03 -25.82
CA LEU A 111 -8.72 -14.00 -24.82
C LEU A 111 -8.47 -12.64 -25.47
N TYR A 112 -9.53 -11.84 -25.60
CA TYR A 112 -9.41 -10.49 -26.13
C TYR A 112 -9.04 -9.52 -25.01
N VAL A 113 -7.99 -8.74 -25.20
CA VAL A 113 -7.63 -7.65 -24.28
C VAL A 113 -7.74 -6.35 -25.05
N GLY A 114 -8.84 -5.64 -24.82
CA GLY A 114 -9.09 -4.33 -25.41
C GLY A 114 -8.40 -3.23 -24.62
N PHE A 115 -7.68 -2.36 -25.30
CA PHE A 115 -7.13 -1.13 -24.72
C PHE A 115 -7.99 0.06 -25.11
N LYS A 116 -8.19 1.00 -24.18
CA LYS A 116 -9.06 2.17 -24.38
C LYS A 116 -8.66 3.05 -25.58
N HIS A 117 -7.41 3.00 -26.02
CA HIS A 117 -6.87 3.84 -27.10
C HIS A 117 -6.09 3.05 -28.18
N GLY A 118 -6.47 1.81 -28.49
CA GLY A 118 -5.78 1.03 -29.54
C GLY A 118 -6.54 -0.20 -30.00
N HIS A 119 -6.00 -0.87 -31.03
CA HIS A 119 -6.48 -2.18 -31.46
C HIS A 119 -6.24 -3.19 -30.32
N GLY A 120 -7.29 -3.92 -29.93
CA GLY A 120 -7.17 -4.94 -28.90
C GLY A 120 -6.35 -6.13 -29.38
N ILE A 121 -5.69 -6.80 -28.44
CA ILE A 121 -4.81 -7.93 -28.72
C ILE A 121 -5.60 -9.22 -28.48
N HIS A 122 -5.55 -10.14 -29.45
CA HIS A 122 -6.09 -11.48 -29.30
C HIS A 122 -4.98 -12.41 -28.81
N LEU A 123 -5.05 -12.82 -27.54
CA LEU A 123 -4.14 -13.79 -26.95
C LEU A 123 -4.67 -15.20 -27.23
N ARG A 124 -3.80 -16.07 -27.74
CA ARG A 124 -4.09 -17.49 -28.00
C ARG A 124 -3.15 -18.36 -27.17
N ASP A 125 -3.56 -19.60 -26.91
CA ASP A 125 -2.74 -20.65 -26.30
C ASP A 125 -1.99 -20.21 -25.01
N ALA A 126 -0.65 -20.24 -25.01
CA ALA A 126 0.18 -19.99 -23.84
C ALA A 126 0.02 -18.57 -23.25
N PRO A 127 0.04 -17.48 -24.06
CA PRO A 127 -0.32 -16.14 -23.58
C PRO A 127 -1.71 -16.02 -22.95
N ALA A 128 -2.70 -16.77 -23.45
CA ALA A 128 -4.04 -16.76 -22.86
C ALA A 128 -4.05 -17.38 -21.45
N MET A 129 -3.29 -18.47 -21.25
CA MET A 129 -3.10 -19.08 -19.93
C MET A 129 -2.38 -18.12 -18.96
N GLY A 130 -1.32 -17.45 -19.42
CA GLY A 130 -0.59 -16.48 -18.58
C GLY A 130 -1.47 -15.30 -18.15
N MET A 131 -2.30 -14.77 -19.05
CA MET A 131 -3.25 -13.71 -18.70
C MET A 131 -4.35 -14.21 -17.75
N PHE A 132 -4.79 -15.47 -17.89
CA PHE A 132 -5.72 -16.09 -16.94
C PHE A 132 -5.13 -16.17 -15.52
N VAL A 133 -3.85 -16.55 -15.38
CA VAL A 133 -3.15 -16.52 -14.08
C VAL A 133 -3.14 -15.11 -13.50
N ALA A 134 -2.89 -14.08 -14.32
CA ALA A 134 -2.95 -12.69 -13.88
C ALA A 134 -4.35 -12.30 -13.39
N PHE A 135 -5.42 -12.76 -14.05
CA PHE A 135 -6.79 -12.54 -13.61
C PHE A 135 -7.09 -13.23 -12.28
N VAL A 136 -6.61 -14.46 -12.07
CA VAL A 136 -6.75 -15.16 -10.78
C VAL A 136 -6.04 -14.37 -9.67
N CYS A 137 -4.82 -13.88 -9.91
CA CYS A 137 -4.12 -13.02 -8.95
C CYS A 137 -4.91 -11.74 -8.64
N GLY A 138 -5.49 -11.09 -9.65
CA GLY A 138 -6.36 -9.93 -9.49
C GLY A 138 -7.61 -10.23 -8.65
N CYS A 139 -8.26 -11.37 -8.90
CA CYS A 139 -9.41 -11.83 -8.12
C CYS A 139 -9.03 -12.04 -6.64
N LEU A 140 -7.88 -12.67 -6.38
CA LEU A 140 -7.39 -12.88 -5.02
C LEU A 140 -7.14 -11.55 -4.31
N ILE A 141 -6.53 -10.56 -4.95
CA ILE A 141 -6.34 -9.22 -4.37
C ILE A 141 -7.67 -8.59 -3.95
N LEU A 142 -8.68 -8.65 -4.83
CA LEU A 142 -10.02 -8.14 -4.56
C LEU A 142 -10.67 -8.86 -3.37
N ILE A 143 -10.56 -10.19 -3.31
CA ILE A 143 -11.10 -10.98 -2.20
C ILE A 143 -10.35 -10.69 -0.89
N LEU A 144 -9.01 -10.57 -0.93
CA LEU A 144 -8.20 -10.23 0.25
C LEU A 144 -8.64 -8.89 0.86
N SER A 145 -9.03 -7.91 0.05
CA SER A 145 -9.54 -6.62 0.56
C SER A 145 -10.86 -6.76 1.34
N VAL A 146 -11.69 -7.74 0.97
CA VAL A 146 -12.94 -8.04 1.67
C VAL A 146 -12.66 -8.81 2.95
N ILE A 147 -11.72 -9.77 2.91
CA ILE A 147 -11.30 -10.54 4.08
C ILE A 147 -10.65 -9.62 5.13
N ASP A 148 -9.75 -8.73 4.73
CA ASP A 148 -9.08 -7.76 5.62
C ASP A 148 -10.10 -6.94 6.42
N HIS A 149 -11.20 -6.54 5.80
CA HIS A 149 -12.26 -5.84 6.52
C HIS A 149 -12.96 -6.72 7.58
N HIS A 150 -13.17 -8.01 7.28
CA HIS A 150 -13.79 -8.93 8.23
C HIS A 150 -12.84 -9.36 9.34
N ASP A 151 -11.52 -9.22 9.15
CA ASP A 151 -10.51 -9.51 10.16
C ASP A 151 -10.34 -8.31 11.11
N ARG A 152 -10.71 -8.50 12.38
CA ARG A 152 -10.57 -7.47 13.42
C ARG A 152 -9.20 -7.49 14.12
N ARG A 153 -8.29 -8.39 13.73
CA ARG A 153 -6.94 -8.50 14.31
C ARG A 153 -5.99 -7.46 13.71
N ASP A 154 -4.91 -7.11 14.41
CA ASP A 154 -3.81 -6.25 13.91
C ASP A 154 -2.90 -7.02 12.93
N ASN A 155 -3.49 -7.57 11.87
CA ASN A 155 -2.81 -8.37 10.85
C ASN A 155 -2.85 -7.72 9.45
N GLU A 156 -3.26 -6.45 9.34
CA GLU A 156 -3.36 -5.70 8.07
C GLU A 156 -2.07 -5.71 7.25
N TYR A 157 -0.91 -5.79 7.92
CA TYR A 157 0.38 -5.88 7.25
C TYR A 157 0.47 -7.15 6.39
N VAL A 158 0.00 -8.28 6.90
CA VAL A 158 0.05 -9.58 6.20
C VAL A 158 -0.82 -9.54 4.95
N TYR A 159 -2.04 -9.01 5.04
CA TYR A 159 -2.92 -8.88 3.88
C TYR A 159 -2.33 -7.95 2.82
N ARG A 160 -1.75 -6.82 3.21
CA ARG A 160 -1.10 -5.89 2.28
C ARG A 160 0.14 -6.49 1.63
N LEU A 161 0.95 -7.22 2.40
CA LEU A 161 2.11 -7.93 1.86
C LEU A 161 1.67 -8.96 0.81
N LEU A 162 0.65 -9.76 1.12
CA LEU A 162 0.09 -10.74 0.18
C LEU A 162 -0.48 -10.07 -1.07
N GLN A 163 -1.25 -8.98 -0.94
CA GLN A 163 -1.75 -8.22 -2.08
C GLN A 163 -0.62 -7.70 -2.96
N ARG A 164 0.46 -7.20 -2.36
CA ARG A 164 1.62 -6.70 -3.10
C ARG A 164 2.36 -7.83 -3.83
N VAL A 165 2.56 -8.97 -3.18
CA VAL A 165 3.17 -10.16 -3.81
C VAL A 165 2.31 -10.65 -4.99
N LEU A 166 0.99 -10.76 -4.79
CA LEU A 166 0.05 -11.13 -5.85
C LEU A 166 0.06 -10.13 -7.01
N LEU A 167 0.21 -8.83 -6.72
CA LEU A 167 0.29 -7.79 -7.74
C LEU A 167 1.55 -7.94 -8.59
N TRP A 168 2.70 -8.24 -7.97
CA TRP A 168 3.95 -8.50 -8.69
C TRP A 168 3.86 -9.76 -9.55
N ILE A 169 3.36 -10.86 -8.98
CA ILE A 169 3.20 -12.12 -9.71
C ILE A 169 2.22 -11.94 -10.86
N GLY A 170 1.02 -11.42 -10.60
CA GLY A 170 0.01 -11.19 -11.63
C GLY A 170 0.46 -10.19 -12.68
N GLY A 171 1.14 -9.11 -12.27
CA GLY A 171 1.70 -8.11 -13.18
C GLY A 171 2.79 -8.68 -14.09
N PHE A 172 3.67 -9.54 -13.57
CA PHE A 172 4.66 -10.26 -14.36
C PHE A 172 3.98 -11.13 -15.43
N PHE A 173 3.03 -11.97 -15.03
CA PHE A 173 2.30 -12.83 -15.97
C PHE A 173 1.50 -12.03 -17.01
N ALA A 174 0.84 -10.94 -16.61
CA ALA A 174 0.13 -10.07 -17.53
C ALA A 174 1.08 -9.44 -18.56
N LEU A 175 2.20 -8.88 -18.11
CA LEU A 175 3.19 -8.23 -18.98
C LEU A 175 3.82 -9.24 -19.94
N SER A 176 4.26 -10.40 -19.43
CA SER A 176 4.82 -11.47 -20.27
C SER A 176 3.83 -11.96 -21.32
N SER A 177 2.56 -12.14 -20.93
CA SER A 177 1.50 -12.59 -21.84
C SER A 177 1.21 -11.56 -22.93
N LEU A 178 1.16 -10.28 -22.58
CA LEU A 178 0.99 -9.20 -23.55
C LEU A 178 2.18 -9.10 -24.48
N LEU A 179 3.41 -9.17 -23.96
CA LEU A 179 4.62 -9.10 -24.78
C LEU A 179 4.66 -10.24 -25.81
N ILE A 180 4.41 -11.48 -25.37
CA ILE A 180 4.35 -12.63 -26.28
C ILE A 180 3.18 -12.48 -27.27
N GLY A 181 2.01 -12.03 -26.80
CA GLY A 181 0.86 -11.79 -27.65
C GLY A 181 1.09 -10.75 -28.75
N VAL A 182 1.82 -9.68 -28.44
CA VAL A 182 2.25 -8.69 -29.44
C VAL A 182 3.23 -9.30 -30.43
N LEU A 183 4.23 -10.05 -29.95
CA LEU A 183 5.23 -10.70 -30.81
C LEU A 183 4.64 -11.77 -31.74
N GLN A 184 3.56 -12.43 -31.31
CA GLN A 184 2.85 -13.44 -32.11
C GLN A 184 1.77 -12.83 -33.03
N GLY A 185 1.34 -11.60 -32.74
CA GLY A 185 0.34 -10.87 -33.51
C GLY A 185 0.89 -9.83 -34.48
N ALA A 186 2.20 -9.55 -34.43
CA ALA A 186 2.95 -8.72 -35.38
C ALA A 186 3.57 -9.59 -36.49
#